data_AF-A0A7V8YG39-F1
#
_entry.id   AF-A0A7V8YG39-F1
#
_cell.length_a   1.000
_cell.length_b   1.000
_cell.length_c   1.000
_cell.angle_alpha   90.00
_cell.angle_beta   90.00
_cell.angle_gamma   90.00
#
_symmetry.space_group_name_H-M   'P 1'
#
loop_
_entity.id
_entity.type
_entity.pdbx_description
1 polymer ?
#
loop_
_entity_poly.entity_id
_entity_poly.type
_entity_poly.pdbx_seq_one_letter_code
_entity_poly.pdbx_strand_id
1 'polypeptide(L)' 'MRLAEGRFGVSWQVIPRQLPEMLASADREAAKRALEAMLEMTKIDVDELQRA' A
#
# COMPACT_ATOMS: atom_id res chain seq x y z
N MET A 1 2.56 2.70 9.00
CA MET A 1 3.53 2.24 7.98
C MET A 1 4.96 2.23 8.53
N ARG A 2 5.49 1.05 8.92
CA ARG A 2 6.88 0.91 9.39
C ARG A 2 7.75 0.48 8.21
N LEU A 3 8.80 1.26 7.92
CA LEU A 3 9.74 0.95 6.85
C LEU A 3 10.64 -0.20 7.30
N ALA A 4 10.96 -1.12 6.39
CA ALA A 4 11.91 -2.18 6.69
C ALA A 4 13.31 -1.56 6.84
N GLU A 5 13.93 -1.72 8.00
CA GLU A 5 15.31 -1.30 8.25
C GLU A 5 16.28 -2.38 7.80
N GLY A 6 17.11 -2.03 6.83
CA GLY A 6 18.23 -2.84 6.41
C GLY A 6 19.34 -2.95 7.42
N ARG A 7 20.22 -3.93 7.19
CA ARG A 7 21.51 -4.06 7.89
C ARG A 7 22.38 -2.79 7.83
N PHE A 8 22.05 -1.86 6.93
CA PHE A 8 22.74 -0.59 6.72
C PHE A 8 21.95 0.65 7.16
N GLY A 9 20.85 0.50 7.90
CA GLY A 9 20.00 1.62 8.33
C GLY A 9 19.20 2.28 7.19
N VAL A 10 19.15 1.62 6.03
CA VAL A 10 18.38 2.09 4.88
C VAL A 10 16.95 1.58 5.02
N SER A 11 16.00 2.51 4.94
CA SER A 11 14.58 2.22 4.85
C SER A 11 14.20 1.90 3.40
N TRP A 12 13.56 0.75 3.16
CA TRP A 12 12.94 0.46 1.87
C TRP A 12 11.48 0.06 2.02
N GLN A 13 10.74 0.23 0.93
CA GLN A 13 9.35 -0.20 0.79
C GLN A 13 9.26 -1.16 -0.39
N VAL A 14 8.52 -2.24 -0.18
CA VAL A 14 8.12 -3.12 -1.28
C VAL A 14 6.75 -2.64 -1.76
N ILE A 15 6.74 -2.01 -2.93
CA ILE A 15 5.52 -1.47 -3.53
C ILE A 15 5.00 -2.45 -4.59
N PRO A 16 3.80 -3.03 -4.43
CA PRO A 16 3.20 -3.85 -5.47
C PRO A 16 2.90 -3.04 -6.73
N ARG A 17 3.03 -3.68 -7.90
CA ARG A 17 2.80 -3.01 -9.19
C ARG A 17 1.38 -2.48 -9.35
N GLN A 18 0.41 -3.09 -8.67
CA GLN A 18 -1.00 -2.75 -8.72
C GLN A 18 -1.37 -1.57 -7.82
N LEU A 19 -0.56 -1.27 -6.80
CA LEU A 19 -0.87 -0.20 -5.83
C LEU A 19 -1.02 1.18 -6.50
N PRO A 20 -0.11 1.62 -7.40
CA PRO A 20 -0.29 2.88 -8.11
C PRO A 20 -1.59 2.95 -8.91
N GLU A 21 -2.01 1.85 -9.54
CA GLU A 21 -3.24 1.78 -10.33
C GLU A 21 -4.49 1.90 -9.45
N MET A 22 -4.49 1.24 -8.28
CA MET A 22 -5.57 1.34 -7.30
C MET A 22 -5.75 2.76 -6.77
N LEU A 23 -4.63 3.40 -6.41
CA LEU A 23 -4.65 4.77 -5.88
C LEU A 23 -4.97 5.82 -6.95
N ALA A 24 -4.70 5.52 -8.23
CA ALA A 24 -5.03 6.38 -9.36
C ALA A 24 -6.39 6.07 -10.00
N SER A 25 -7.19 5.18 -9.41
CA SER A 25 -8.51 4.80 -9.92
C SER A 25 -9.43 6.01 -10.14
N ALA A 26 -10.24 5.96 -11.20
CA ALA A 26 -11.29 6.94 -11.43
C ALA A 26 -12.41 6.85 -10.37
N ASP A 27 -12.58 5.67 -9.77
CA ASP A 27 -13.43 5.49 -8.59
C ASP A 27 -12.68 5.98 -7.35
N ARG A 28 -12.98 7.23 -6.97
CA ARG A 28 -12.36 7.91 -5.83
C ARG A 28 -12.67 7.24 -4.49
N GLU A 29 -13.84 6.63 -4.36
CA GLU A 29 -14.21 5.95 -3.12
C GLU A 29 -13.44 4.64 -2.98
N ALA A 30 -13.26 3.89 -4.07
CA ALA A 30 -12.39 2.71 -4.07
C ALA A 30 -10.93 3.09 -3.78
N ALA A 31 -10.41 4.15 -4.42
CA ALA A 31 -9.05 4.63 -4.14
C ALA A 31 -8.87 5.05 -2.67
N LYS A 32 -9.90 5.68 -2.09
CA LYS A 32 -9.90 6.07 -0.67
C LYS A 32 -9.88 4.86 0.27
N ARG A 33 -10.70 3.84 0.02
CA ARG A 33 -10.71 2.61 0.84
C ARG A 33 -9.39 1.86 0.76
N ALA A 34 -8.81 1.76 -0.44
CA ALA A 34 -7.47 1.19 -0.61
C ALA A 34 -6.40 2.00 0.14
N LEU A 35 -6.46 3.34 0.11
CA LEU A 35 -5.55 4.20 0.86
C LEU A 35 -5.69 4.00 2.39
N GLU A 36 -6.92 3.99 2.89
CA GLU A 36 -7.22 3.80 4.32
C GLU A 36 -6.69 2.44 4.80
N ALA A 37 -6.99 1.36 4.07
CA ALA A 37 -6.49 0.02 4.37
C ALA A 37 -4.95 -0.04 4.37
N MET A 38 -4.29 0.61 3.39
CA MET A 38 -2.83 0.64 3.32
C MET A 38 -2.19 1.32 4.54
N LEU A 39 -2.82 2.35 5.12
CA LEU A 39 -2.26 3.08 6.26
C LEU A 39 -2.20 2.23 7.54
N GLU A 40 -3.12 1.28 7.68
CA GLU A 40 -3.19 0.33 8.78
C GLU A 40 -2.20 -0.83 8.62
N MET A 41 -1.71 -1.06 7.40
CA MET A 41 -0.81 -2.16 7.10
C MET A 41 0.64 -1.93 7.57
N THR A 42 1.25 -3.00 8.08
CA THR A 42 2.71 -3.09 8.29
C THR A 42 3.42 -3.65 7.07
N LYS A 43 2.75 -4.50 6.30
CA LYS A 43 3.20 -5.04 5.01
C LYS A 43 2.03 -4.96 4.04
N ILE A 44 2.30 -4.53 2.81
CA ILE A 44 1.25 -4.38 1.80
C ILE A 44 0.76 -5.76 1.35
N ASP A 45 -0.54 -6.00 1.54
CA ASP A 45 -1.27 -7.15 1.02
C ASP A 45 -2.16 -6.70 -0.15
N VAL A 46 -1.89 -7.22 -1.35
CA VAL A 46 -2.60 -6.79 -2.57
C VAL A 46 -4.05 -7.27 -2.57
N ASP A 47 -4.31 -8.46 -2.04
CA ASP A 47 -5.66 -9.04 -2.07
C ASP A 47 -6.57 -8.31 -1.07
N GLU A 48 -6.02 -7.88 0.06
CA GLU A 48 -6.73 -7.04 1.03
C GLU A 48 -7.04 -5.66 0.44
N LEU A 49 -6.08 -5.04 -0.26
CA LEU A 49 -6.31 -3.77 -0.95
C LEU A 49 -7.34 -3.86 -2.08
N GLN A 50 -7.44 -5.00 -2.78
CA GLN A 50 -8.46 -5.22 -3.81
C GLN A 50 -9.87 -5.39 -3.23
N ARG A 51 -9.98 -5.91 -2.02
CA ARG A 51 -11.27 -6.12 -1.34
C ARG A 51 -11.80 -4.87 -0.67
N ALA A 52 -10.93 -3.89 -0.37
CA ALA A 52 -11.28 -2.62 0.23
C ALA A 52 -12.15 -1.79 -0.73
#